data_AF-A0A5R9IWE5-F1
#
_entry.id   AF-A0A5R9IWE5-F1
#
_cell.length_a   1.000
_cell.length_b   1.000
_cell.length_c   1.000
_cell.angle_alpha   90.00
_cell.angle_beta   90.00
_cell.angle_gamma   90.00
#
_symmetry.space_group_name_H-M   'P 1'
#
loop_
_entity.id
_entity.type
_entity.pdbx_description
1 polymer ?
#
loop_
_entity_poly.entity_id
_entity_poly.type
_entity_poly.pdbx_seq_one_letter_code
_entity_poly.pdbx_strand_id
1 'polypeptide(L)'
;MIATFAHELAHYLTASAKQEPPGGWENWEFATDITATFLGFGVFMANSAFNFRQYTDSDSQGWQASRNGYLTEAEHVFSLALFIQLKGISPATVTPFLKSHLRKMLKKALAEIDSSNIVAQLKSVSSKQP
;
A
#
# COMPACT_ATOMS: atom_id res chain seq x y z
N MET A 1 8.20 -3.65 11.37
CA MET A 1 9.63 -3.71 11.02
C MET A 1 9.86 -3.74 9.51
N ILE A 2 9.40 -4.77 8.76
CA ILE A 2 9.57 -4.78 7.28
C ILE A 2 8.92 -3.56 6.61
N ALA A 3 7.66 -3.25 6.96
CA ALA A 3 6.97 -2.08 6.41
C ALA A 3 7.70 -0.76 6.68
N THR A 4 8.22 -0.60 7.91
CA THR A 4 9.02 0.57 8.29
C THR A 4 10.29 0.68 7.45
N PHE A 5 11.05 -0.40 7.30
CA PHE A 5 12.26 -0.36 6.45
C PHE A 5 11.93 -0.14 4.97
N ALA A 6 10.84 -0.71 4.47
CA ALA A 6 10.39 -0.47 3.10
C ALA A 6 10.00 1.00 2.87
N HIS A 7 9.35 1.63 3.86
CA HIS A 7 9.03 3.06 3.85
C HIS A 7 10.29 3.91 3.83
N GLU A 8 11.24 3.70 4.76
CA GLU A 8 12.51 4.46 4.79
C GLU A 8 13.31 4.29 3.49
N LEU A 9 13.40 3.07 2.97
CA LEU A 9 14.05 2.81 1.68
C LEU A 9 13.38 3.56 0.54
N ALA A 10 12.04 3.52 0.49
CA ALA A 10 11.27 4.25 -0.50
C ALA A 10 11.47 5.77 -0.37
N HIS A 11 11.62 6.27 0.86
CA HIS A 11 11.87 7.69 1.15
C HIS A 11 13.17 8.19 0.54
N TYR A 12 14.26 7.43 0.70
CA TYR A 12 15.54 7.75 0.06
C TYR A 12 15.44 7.75 -1.47
N LEU A 13 14.65 6.83 -2.03
CA LEU A 13 14.43 6.76 -3.48
C LEU A 13 13.60 7.95 -3.98
N THR A 14 12.51 8.30 -3.29
CA THR A 14 11.66 9.43 -3.68
C THR A 14 12.36 10.77 -3.47
N ALA A 15 13.27 10.90 -2.49
CA ALA A 15 14.16 12.06 -2.34
C ALA A 15 15.05 12.31 -3.56
N SER A 16 15.37 11.26 -4.33
CA SER A 16 16.20 11.35 -5.54
C SER A 16 15.41 11.66 -6.81
N ALA A 17 14.08 11.78 -6.72
CA ALA A 17 13.23 12.09 -7.86
C ALA A 17 13.50 13.51 -8.39
N LYS A 18 13.49 13.67 -9.72
CA LYS A 18 13.73 14.97 -10.37
C LYS A 18 12.59 15.97 -10.19
N GLN A 19 11.40 15.49 -9.85
CA GLN A 19 10.18 16.27 -9.71
C GLN A 19 9.56 15.92 -8.37
N GLU A 20 8.86 16.89 -7.79
CA GLU A 20 8.05 16.66 -6.60
C GLU A 20 6.94 15.63 -6.88
N PRO A 21 6.45 14.94 -5.84
CA PRO A 21 5.33 14.03 -6.00
C PRO A 21 4.05 14.78 -6.40
N PRO A 22 3.09 14.11 -7.06
CA PRO A 22 1.80 14.72 -7.38
C PRO A 22 1.12 15.31 -6.14
N GLY A 23 0.76 16.60 -6.22
CA GLY A 23 0.21 17.36 -5.10
C GLY A 23 1.26 18.01 -4.19
N GLY A 24 2.54 18.00 -4.58
CA GLY A 24 3.62 18.70 -3.89
C GLY A 24 4.19 17.94 -2.68
N TRP A 25 5.17 18.53 -2.02
CA TRP A 25 5.89 17.91 -0.90
C TRP A 25 5.03 17.54 0.31
N GLU A 26 3.85 18.14 0.46
CA GLU A 26 2.86 17.73 1.47
C GLU A 26 2.39 16.28 1.28
N ASN A 27 2.42 15.79 0.03
CA ASN A 27 2.06 14.43 -0.32
C ASN A 27 3.23 13.45 -0.32
N TRP A 28 4.44 13.88 0.06
CA TRP A 28 5.65 13.08 -0.13
C TRP A 28 5.61 11.76 0.62
N GLU A 29 5.14 11.78 1.85
CA GLU A 29 4.98 10.61 2.70
C GLU A 29 4.00 9.57 2.12
N PHE A 30 2.90 10.05 1.53
CA PHE A 30 1.94 9.20 0.83
C PHE A 30 2.54 8.60 -0.44
N ALA A 31 3.30 9.40 -1.20
CA ALA A 31 4.02 8.93 -2.37
C ALA A 31 5.07 7.87 -1.98
N THR A 32 5.78 8.08 -0.87
CA THR A 32 6.74 7.11 -0.31
C THR A 32 6.07 5.78 0.04
N ASP A 33 4.90 5.80 0.69
CA ASP A 33 4.12 4.58 0.98
C ASP A 33 3.69 3.82 -0.29
N ILE A 34 3.30 4.55 -1.34
CA ILE A 34 3.02 3.96 -2.66
C ILE A 34 4.30 3.40 -3.28
N THR A 35 5.41 4.12 -3.23
CA THR A 35 6.70 3.65 -3.75
C THR A 35 7.13 2.36 -3.06
N ALA A 36 7.01 2.26 -1.73
CA ALA A 36 7.30 1.03 -0.99
C ALA A 36 6.47 -0.17 -1.49
N THR A 37 5.20 0.07 -1.85
CA THR A 37 4.34 -0.94 -2.47
C THR A 37 4.87 -1.37 -3.84
N PHE A 38 5.28 -0.42 -4.68
CA PHE A 38 5.80 -0.68 -6.02
C PHE A 38 7.22 -1.25 -6.06
N LEU A 39 7.97 -1.16 -4.96
CA LEU A 39 9.21 -1.92 -4.73
C LEU A 39 8.95 -3.39 -4.37
N GLY A 40 7.68 -3.80 -4.23
CA GLY A 40 7.27 -5.18 -3.97
C GLY A 40 6.90 -5.47 -2.51
N PHE A 41 6.91 -4.48 -1.62
CA PHE A 41 6.60 -4.67 -0.19
C PHE A 41 5.11 -4.52 0.16
N GLY A 42 4.22 -4.39 -0.83
CA GLY A 42 2.82 -4.03 -0.62
C GLY A 42 2.03 -4.88 0.38
N VAL A 43 2.29 -6.20 0.44
CA VAL A 43 1.67 -7.08 1.46
C VAL A 43 2.06 -6.66 2.87
N PHE A 44 3.33 -6.34 3.09
CA PHE A 44 3.83 -5.91 4.39
C PHE A 44 3.28 -4.53 4.76
N MET A 45 3.21 -3.61 3.79
CA MET A 45 2.62 -2.28 3.99
C MET A 45 1.15 -2.38 4.40
N ALA A 46 0.33 -3.08 3.61
CA ALA A 46 -1.10 -3.26 3.87
C ALA A 46 -1.38 -3.92 5.22
N ASN A 47 -0.65 -4.99 5.55
CA ASN A 47 -0.83 -5.69 6.82
C ASN A 47 -0.38 -4.87 8.04
N SER A 48 0.52 -3.90 7.86
CA SER A 48 1.08 -3.12 8.98
C SER A 48 0.35 -1.80 9.22
N ALA A 49 -0.44 -1.33 8.25
CA ALA A 49 -1.06 0.00 8.26
C ALA A 49 -1.94 0.30 9.49
N PHE A 50 -2.55 -0.74 10.08
CA PHE A 50 -3.32 -0.64 11.30
C PHE A 50 -3.04 -1.80 12.26
N ASN A 51 -2.86 -1.47 13.54
CA ASN A 51 -2.69 -2.43 14.62
C ASN A 51 -3.63 -2.10 15.77
N PHE A 52 -4.50 -3.06 16.08
CA PHE A 52 -5.36 -3.04 17.26
C PHE A 52 -4.89 -4.14 18.22
N ARG A 53 -4.75 -3.79 19.50
CA ARG A 53 -4.41 -4.73 20.57
C ARG A 53 -5.35 -4.51 21.73
N GLN A 54 -6.03 -5.56 22.15
CA GLN A 54 -6.79 -5.60 23.38
C GLN A 54 -5.96 -6.34 24.43
N TYR A 55 -5.93 -5.84 25.65
CA TYR A 55 -5.24 -6.48 26.76
C TYR A 55 -6.14 -6.52 27.99
N THR A 56 -5.94 -7.60 28.74
CA THR A 56 -6.74 -8.03 29.87
C THR A 56 -5.76 -8.40 30.95
N ASP A 57 -5.81 -7.70 32.08
CA ASP A 57 -5.06 -8.01 33.29
C ASP A 57 -6.04 -8.34 34.44
N SER A 58 -5.53 -8.87 35.56
CA SER A 58 -6.35 -9.29 36.71
C SER A 58 -7.28 -8.20 37.21
N ASP A 59 -6.84 -6.94 37.13
CA ASP A 59 -7.55 -5.77 37.67
C ASP A 59 -7.87 -4.69 36.62
N SER A 60 -7.54 -4.91 35.34
CA SER A 60 -7.81 -3.90 34.30
C SER A 60 -8.06 -4.49 32.92
N GLN A 61 -8.84 -3.77 32.11
CA GLN A 61 -9.11 -4.08 30.72
C GLN A 61 -8.84 -2.84 29.89
N GLY A 62 -8.19 -3.00 28.74
CA GLY A 62 -7.87 -1.89 27.86
C GLY A 62 -7.73 -2.31 26.41
N TRP A 63 -7.75 -1.31 25.54
CA TRP A 63 -7.44 -1.49 24.13
C TRP A 63 -6.57 -0.33 23.64
N GLN A 64 -5.74 -0.62 22.66
CA GLN A 64 -4.90 0.35 21.99
C GLN A 64 -5.02 0.15 20.48
N ALA A 65 -5.12 1.26 19.74
CA ALA A 65 -5.06 1.29 18.29
C ALA A 65 -3.90 2.18 17.85
N SER A 66 -3.21 1.79 16.79
CA SER A 66 -2.14 2.58 16.17
C SER A 66 -2.18 2.42 14.65
N ARG A 67 -1.79 3.48 13.95
CA ARG A 67 -1.54 3.46 12.51
C ARG A 67 -0.03 3.49 12.26
N ASN A 68 0.40 2.85 11.18
CA ASN A 68 1.78 2.86 10.73
C ASN A 68 1.82 3.32 9.27
N GLY A 69 2.57 4.38 9.00
CA GLY A 69 2.53 5.06 7.70
C GLY A 69 1.34 6.02 7.57
N TYR A 70 1.18 6.55 6.37
CA TYR A 70 0.30 7.67 6.06
C TYR A 70 -0.97 7.20 5.37
N LEU A 71 -0.86 6.19 4.51
CA LEU A 71 -2.00 5.55 3.87
C LEU A 71 -2.84 4.73 4.86
N THR A 72 -4.14 4.67 4.59
CA THR A 72 -5.08 3.77 5.23
C THR A 72 -4.89 2.34 4.72
N GLU A 73 -5.47 1.36 5.41
CA GLU A 73 -5.52 -0.02 4.93
C GLU A 73 -6.14 -0.11 3.52
N ALA A 74 -7.14 0.72 3.23
CA ALA A 74 -7.80 0.74 1.93
C ALA A 74 -6.88 1.23 0.81
N GLU A 75 -6.17 2.31 1.06
CA GLU A 75 -5.26 2.89 0.07
C GLU A 75 -4.05 1.98 -0.18
N HIS A 76 -3.49 1.34 0.86
CA HIS A 76 -2.44 0.34 0.66
C HIS A 76 -2.94 -0.88 -0.13
N VAL A 77 -4.14 -1.37 0.16
CA VAL A 77 -4.72 -2.51 -0.58
C VAL A 77 -5.01 -2.12 -2.03
N PHE A 78 -5.48 -0.91 -2.29
CA PHE A 78 -5.71 -0.41 -3.64
C PHE A 78 -4.40 -0.26 -4.41
N SER A 79 -3.36 0.29 -3.78
CA SER A 79 -2.01 0.37 -4.35
C SER A 79 -1.44 -1.02 -4.69
N LEU A 80 -1.62 -2.00 -3.79
CA LEU A 80 -1.24 -3.40 -4.03
C LEU A 80 -2.02 -4.01 -5.19
N ALA A 81 -3.32 -3.73 -5.29
CA ALA A 81 -4.17 -4.20 -6.39
C ALA A 81 -3.71 -3.66 -7.75
N LEU A 82 -3.36 -2.36 -7.81
CA LEU A 82 -2.76 -1.75 -9.01
C LEU A 82 -1.44 -2.42 -9.36
N PHE A 83 -0.55 -2.62 -8.39
CA PHE A 83 0.75 -3.25 -8.61
C PHE A 83 0.60 -4.66 -9.22
N ILE A 84 -0.25 -5.51 -8.64
CA ILE A 84 -0.42 -6.88 -9.16
C ILE A 84 -1.05 -6.91 -10.54
N GLN A 85 -1.99 -6.01 -10.83
CA GLN A 85 -2.60 -5.89 -12.17
C GLN A 85 -1.57 -5.42 -13.21
N LEU A 86 -0.78 -4.41 -12.88
CA LEU A 86 0.28 -3.91 -13.76
C LEU A 86 1.35 -4.97 -14.03
N LYS A 87 1.68 -5.80 -13.05
CA LYS A 87 2.66 -6.88 -13.16
C LYS A 87 2.09 -8.21 -13.67
N GLY A 88 0.78 -8.34 -13.85
CA GLY A 88 0.14 -9.61 -14.24
C GLY A 88 0.26 -10.71 -13.18
N ILE A 89 0.34 -10.33 -11.90
CA ILE A 89 0.43 -11.27 -10.78
C ILE A 89 -0.98 -11.71 -10.38
N SER A 90 -1.19 -13.03 -10.28
CA SER A 90 -2.47 -13.58 -9.84
C SER A 90 -2.81 -13.13 -8.42
N PRO A 91 -4.04 -12.63 -8.15
CA PRO A 91 -4.49 -12.31 -6.80
C PRO A 91 -4.40 -13.49 -5.83
N ALA A 92 -4.48 -14.73 -6.33
CA ALA A 92 -4.35 -15.94 -5.53
C ALA A 92 -2.96 -16.10 -4.89
N THR A 93 -1.92 -15.51 -5.49
CA THR A 93 -0.56 -15.51 -4.95
C THR A 93 -0.41 -14.58 -3.75
N VAL A 94 -1.23 -13.52 -3.67
CA VAL A 94 -1.08 -12.45 -2.67
C VAL A 94 -2.08 -12.60 -1.52
N THR A 95 -3.31 -13.01 -1.83
CA THR A 95 -4.44 -13.11 -0.88
C THR A 95 -4.12 -13.91 0.39
N PRO A 96 -3.42 -15.07 0.34
CA PRO A 96 -3.12 -15.85 1.55
C PRO A 96 -2.29 -15.07 2.58
N PHE A 97 -1.42 -14.17 2.11
CA PHE A 97 -0.50 -13.40 2.95
C PHE A 97 -1.12 -12.14 3.55
N LEU A 98 -2.34 -11.77 3.15
CA LEU A 98 -3.07 -10.64 3.74
C LEU A 98 -3.87 -11.05 4.99
N LYS A 99 -3.98 -10.12 5.95
CA LYS A 99 -4.96 -10.19 7.06
C LYS A 99 -6.36 -10.42 6.50
N SER A 100 -7.18 -11.17 7.24
CA SER A 100 -8.47 -11.67 6.76
C SER A 100 -9.42 -10.58 6.25
N HIS A 101 -9.49 -9.43 6.93
CA HIS A 101 -10.35 -8.31 6.53
C HIS A 101 -9.86 -7.62 5.25
N LEU A 102 -8.54 -7.56 5.05
CA LEU A 102 -7.91 -6.97 3.86
C LEU A 102 -8.17 -7.78 2.59
N ARG A 103 -8.39 -9.10 2.70
CA ARG A 103 -8.71 -9.96 1.55
C ARG A 103 -10.00 -9.52 0.84
N LYS A 104 -11.01 -9.13 1.61
CA LYS A 104 -12.27 -8.60 1.06
C LYS A 104 -12.06 -7.26 0.39
N MET A 105 -11.20 -6.42 0.95
CA MET A 105 -10.84 -5.13 0.37
C MET A 105 -10.08 -5.31 -0.94
N LEU A 106 -9.15 -6.26 -1.01
CA LEU A 106 -8.40 -6.56 -2.23
C LEU A 106 -9.34 -6.99 -3.36
N LYS A 107 -10.30 -7.87 -3.07
CA LYS A 107 -11.31 -8.28 -4.06
C LYS A 107 -12.12 -7.10 -4.60
N LYS A 108 -12.52 -6.17 -3.73
CA LYS A 108 -13.25 -4.96 -4.14
C LYS A 108 -12.40 -4.03 -5.00
N ALA A 109 -11.17 -3.75 -4.55
CA ALA A 109 -10.22 -2.92 -5.30
C ALA A 109 -9.93 -3.49 -6.69
N LEU A 110 -9.74 -4.80 -6.80
CA LEU A 110 -9.56 -5.46 -8.10
C LEU A 110 -10.79 -5.31 -8.99
N ALA A 111 -11.99 -5.54 -8.48
CA ALA A 111 -13.22 -5.36 -9.24
C ALA A 111 -13.42 -3.91 -9.73
N GLU A 112 -13.07 -2.93 -8.91
CA GLU A 112 -13.10 -1.50 -9.28
C GLU A 112 -12.04 -1.16 -10.34
N ILE A 113 -10.83 -1.70 -10.20
CA ILE A 113 -9.76 -1.50 -11.18
C ILE A 113 -10.14 -2.14 -12.51
N ASP A 114 -10.69 -3.36 -12.50
CA ASP A 114 -11.11 -4.12 -13.69
C ASP A 114 -12.28 -3.46 -14.44
N SER A 115 -13.18 -2.77 -13.72
CA SER A 115 -14.27 -2.01 -14.33
C SER A 115 -13.85 -0.63 -14.83
N SER A 116 -12.61 -0.22 -14.56
CA SER A 116 -12.05 1.08 -14.95
C SER A 116 -11.02 0.95 -16.09
N ASN A 117 -10.64 2.08 -16.68
CA ASN A 117 -9.56 2.12 -17.69
C ASN A 117 -8.16 2.41 -17.08
N ILE A 118 -8.03 2.36 -15.75
CA ILE A 118 -6.84 2.90 -15.05
C ILE A 118 -5.56 2.12 -15.41
N VAL A 119 -5.63 0.79 -15.54
CA VAL A 119 -4.45 -0.04 -15.85
C VAL A 119 -3.92 0.27 -17.24
N ALA A 120 -4.80 0.45 -18.23
CA ALA A 120 -4.41 0.77 -19.60
C ALA A 120 -3.79 2.18 -19.67
N GLN A 121 -4.38 3.16 -18.97
CA GLN A 121 -3.83 4.50 -18.86
C GLN A 121 -2.43 4.49 -18.25
N LEU A 122 -2.23 3.79 -17.12
CA LEU A 122 -0.92 3.70 -16.47
C LEU A 122 0.13 3.01 -17.35
N LYS A 123 -0.23 1.96 -18.09
CA LYS A 123 0.67 1.31 -19.05
C LYS A 123 1.12 2.24 -20.18
N SER A 124 0.27 3.19 -20.60
CA SER A 124 0.61 4.17 -21.63
C SER A 124 1.60 5.25 -21.19
N VAL A 125 1.77 5.45 -19.87
CA VAL A 125 2.74 6.42 -19.33
C VAL A 125 4.16 5.90 -19.50
N SER A 126 4.37 4.58 -19.38
CA SER A 126 5.68 3.94 -19.48
C SER A 126 6.33 4.03 -20.88
N SER A 127 5.56 4.31 -21.93
CA SER A 127 6.05 4.51 -23.30
C SER A 127 6.35 5.97 -23.64
N LYS A 128 6.08 6.89 -22.72
CA LYS A 128 6.39 8.32 -22.83
C LYS A 128 7.25 8.75 -21.65
N GLN A 129 8.47 8.24 -21.57
CA GLN A 129 9.54 8.99 -20.90
C GLN A 129 10.67 9.24 -21.90
N PRO A 130 11.21 10.48 -21.93
CA PRO A 130 12.18 10.96 -22.91
C PRO A 130 13.57 10.30 -22.77
#